data_AF-A0A350CAV7-F1
#
_entry.id   AF-A0A350CAV7-F1
#
_cell.length_a   1.000
_cell.length_b   1.000
_cell.length_c   1.000
_cell.angle_alpha   90.00
_cell.angle_beta   90.00
_cell.angle_gamma   90.00
#
_symmetry.space_group_name_H-M   'P 1'
#
loop_
_entity.id
_entity.type
_entity.pdbx_description
1 polymer ?
#
loop_
_entity_poly.entity_id
_entity_poly.type
_entity_poly.pdbx_seq_one_letter_code
_entity_poly.pdbx_strand_id
1 'polypeptide(L)'
;EAPEDVAGTVWKSLLSLAVSLLLMLSSSLLRTAEQRREMFVYRLVPGNGREWALKLLVAVTAGVAEEAVYRGVLLQILWYSLDSFTAAVAVSAVAFALAHRQQGLQSMLLIVLIALQMHWLVQSTGSLLGAMATHTLYDIVAMFWIARQAKRDASRPNS
;
A
#
# COMPACT_ATOMS: atom_id res chain seq x y z
N GLU A 1 30.16 -12.20 -2.14
CA GLU A 1 28.89 -11.53 -1.81
C GLU A 1 28.88 -11.30 -0.30
N ALA A 2 28.68 -10.07 0.17
CA ALA A 2 28.51 -9.85 1.60
C ALA A 2 27.21 -10.54 2.05
N PRO A 3 27.15 -11.13 3.25
CA PRO A 3 25.89 -11.65 3.77
C PRO A 3 24.84 -10.54 3.69
N GLU A 4 23.67 -10.82 3.11
CA GLU A 4 22.56 -9.87 3.18
C GLU A 4 22.39 -9.45 4.64
N ASP A 5 22.26 -8.15 4.89
CA ASP A 5 21.93 -7.64 6.22
C ASP A 5 20.46 -7.95 6.50
N VAL A 6 20.20 -9.22 6.84
CA VAL A 6 18.87 -9.76 7.11
C VAL A 6 18.24 -9.00 8.27
N ALA A 7 19.01 -8.71 9.33
CA ALA A 7 18.52 -7.99 10.49
C ALA A 7 18.10 -6.56 10.13
N GLY A 8 18.92 -5.83 9.37
CA GLY A 8 18.59 -4.50 8.88
C GLY A 8 17.39 -4.50 7.94
N THR A 9 17.28 -5.50 7.07
CA THR A 9 16.12 -5.67 6.17
C THR A 9 14.83 -5.90 6.95
N VAL A 10 14.87 -6.78 7.96
CA VAL A 10 13.71 -7.07 8.82
C VAL A 10 13.28 -5.82 9.58
N TRP A 11 14.19 -5.14 10.28
CA TRP A 11 13.83 -3.95 11.07
C TRP A 11 13.30 -2.81 10.20
N LYS A 12 13.92 -2.52 9.05
CA LYS A 12 13.43 -1.47 8.13
C LYS A 12 12.07 -1.81 7.54
N SER A 13 11.79 -3.09 7.27
CA SER A 13 10.49 -3.55 6.80
C SER A 13 9.41 -3.37 7.89
N LEU A 14 9.72 -3.77 9.13
CA LEU A 14 8.82 -3.57 10.28
C LEU A 14 8.55 -2.09 10.54
N LEU A 15 9.58 -1.24 10.47
CA LEU A 15 9.43 0.21 10.59
C LEU A 15 8.53 0.78 9.49
N SER A 16 8.75 0.36 8.24
CA SER A 16 7.94 0.81 7.09
C SER A 16 6.48 0.38 7.24
N LEU A 17 6.23 -0.86 7.67
CA LEU A 17 4.89 -1.35 7.99
C LEU A 17 4.25 -0.51 9.09
N ALA A 18 4.96 -0.25 10.19
CA ALA A 18 4.44 0.54 11.31
C ALA A 18 4.07 1.96 10.86
N VAL A 19 4.93 2.63 10.10
CA VAL A 19 4.64 3.97 9.56
C VAL A 19 3.45 3.95 8.61
N SER A 20 3.38 2.97 7.70
CA SER A 20 2.24 2.82 6.78
C SER A 20 0.93 2.61 7.52
N LEU A 21 0.93 1.80 8.59
CA LEU A 21 -0.24 1.59 9.44
C LEU A 21 -0.62 2.85 10.22
N LEU A 22 0.34 3.60 10.75
CA LEU A 22 0.08 4.88 11.42
C LEU A 22 -0.53 5.89 10.46
N LEU A 23 0.01 6.00 9.23
CA LEU A 23 -0.53 6.83 8.16
C LEU A 23 -1.98 6.43 7.82
N MET A 24 -2.24 5.13 7.68
CA MET A 24 -3.60 4.61 7.48
C MET A 24 -4.53 4.99 8.63
N LEU A 25 -4.15 4.74 9.88
CA LEU A 25 -4.97 5.02 11.05
C LEU A 25 -5.27 6.51 11.18
N SER A 26 -4.26 7.37 11.07
CA SER A 26 -4.42 8.83 11.08
C SER A 26 -5.37 9.31 9.99
N SER A 27 -5.22 8.81 8.75
CA SER A 27 -6.13 9.16 7.66
C SER A 27 -7.57 8.70 7.92
N SER A 28 -7.73 7.54 8.56
CA SER A 28 -9.02 6.94 8.88
C SER A 28 -9.77 7.73 9.96
N LEU A 29 -9.05 8.37 10.88
CA LEU A 29 -9.63 9.24 11.92
C LEU A 29 -10.15 10.57 11.34
N LEU A 30 -9.58 11.01 10.23
CA LEU A 30 -9.97 12.27 9.57
C LEU A 30 -11.13 12.09 8.57
N ARG A 31 -11.51 10.85 8.24
CA ARG A 31 -12.58 10.56 7.27
C ARG A 31 -13.96 10.57 7.92
N THR A 32 -14.93 11.19 7.24
CA THR A 32 -16.35 11.03 7.59
C THR A 32 -16.89 9.68 7.11
N ALA A 33 -18.05 9.25 7.64
CA ALA A 33 -18.68 8.00 7.19
C ALA A 33 -19.09 8.06 5.71
N GLU A 34 -19.55 9.21 5.25
CA GLU A 34 -19.90 9.47 3.85
C GLU A 34 -18.68 9.30 2.93
N GLN A 35 -17.57 9.98 3.22
CA GLN A 35 -16.31 9.86 2.48
C GLN A 35 -15.81 8.42 2.42
N ARG A 36 -15.99 7.66 3.51
CA ARG A 36 -15.61 6.23 3.52
C ARG A 36 -16.48 5.40 2.58
N ARG A 37 -17.79 5.62 2.58
CA ARG A 37 -18.76 4.88 1.74
C ARG A 37 -18.60 5.17 0.25
N GLU A 38 -18.09 6.34 -0.11
CA GLU A 38 -17.77 6.68 -1.50
C GLU A 38 -16.58 5.90 -2.05
N MET A 39 -15.66 5.43 -1.20
CA MET A 39 -14.50 4.68 -1.65
C MET A 39 -14.89 3.36 -2.31
N PHE A 40 -14.29 3.06 -3.46
CA PHE A 40 -14.58 1.83 -4.19
C PHE A 40 -14.33 0.56 -3.35
N VAL A 41 -13.26 0.55 -2.56
CA VAL A 41 -12.89 -0.57 -1.68
C VAL A 41 -13.93 -0.88 -0.60
N TYR A 42 -14.78 0.09 -0.23
CA TYR A 42 -15.90 -0.10 0.71
C TYR A 42 -17.02 -0.95 0.10
N ARG A 43 -17.20 -0.88 -1.22
CA ARG A 43 -18.18 -1.69 -1.97
C ARG A 43 -17.68 -3.12 -2.21
N LEU A 44 -16.39 -3.37 -1.99
CA LEU A 44 -15.72 -4.66 -2.17
C LEU A 44 -15.43 -5.38 -0.84
N VAL A 45 -16.16 -5.05 0.24
CA VAL A 45 -16.03 -5.77 1.51
C VAL A 45 -16.61 -7.19 1.33
N PRO A 46 -15.83 -8.26 1.60
CA PRO A 46 -16.33 -9.62 1.44
C PRO A 46 -17.51 -9.95 2.36
N GLY A 47 -18.55 -10.58 1.82
CA GLY A 47 -19.75 -11.01 2.54
C GLY A 47 -19.68 -12.42 3.11
N ASN A 48 -18.78 -13.28 2.59
CA ASN A 48 -18.65 -14.69 3.00
C ASN A 48 -17.19 -15.17 2.99
N GLY A 49 -16.94 -16.37 3.52
CA GLY A 49 -15.58 -16.93 3.68
C GLY A 49 -14.83 -17.13 2.36
N ARG A 50 -15.52 -17.48 1.26
CA ARG A 50 -14.90 -17.66 -0.05
C ARG A 50 -14.37 -16.33 -0.59
N GLU A 51 -15.15 -15.26 -0.48
CA GLU A 51 -14.73 -13.92 -0.90
C GLU A 51 -13.55 -13.41 -0.06
N TRP A 52 -13.51 -13.73 1.24
CA TRP A 52 -12.34 -13.44 2.09
C TRP A 52 -11.09 -14.17 1.62
N ALA A 53 -11.19 -15.46 1.29
CA ALA A 53 -10.07 -16.23 0.77
C ALA A 53 -9.56 -15.66 -0.57
N LEU A 54 -10.47 -15.29 -1.48
CA LEU A 54 -10.10 -14.62 -2.74
C LEU A 54 -9.45 -13.27 -2.50
N LYS A 55 -9.96 -12.47 -1.57
CA LYS A 55 -9.38 -11.15 -1.26
C LYS A 55 -7.98 -11.26 -0.66
N LEU A 56 -7.75 -12.25 0.21
CA LEU A 56 -6.41 -12.56 0.74
C LEU A 56 -5.45 -12.96 -0.38
N LEU A 57 -5.89 -13.83 -1.30
CA LEU A 57 -5.08 -14.20 -2.46
C LEU A 57 -4.73 -12.97 -3.31
N VAL A 58 -5.71 -12.10 -3.58
CA VAL A 58 -5.50 -10.85 -4.30
C VAL A 58 -4.45 -9.99 -3.58
N ALA A 59 -4.56 -9.77 -2.26
CA ALA A 59 -3.59 -8.96 -1.53
C ALA A 59 -2.16 -9.50 -1.60
N VAL A 60 -1.98 -10.84 -1.52
CA VAL A 60 -0.65 -11.45 -1.68
C VAL A 60 -0.13 -11.27 -3.10
N THR A 61 -0.96 -11.59 -4.10
CA THR A 61 -0.54 -11.49 -5.51
C THR A 61 -0.29 -10.05 -5.96
N ALA A 62 -1.11 -9.10 -5.50
CA ALA A 62 -0.96 -7.67 -5.76
C ALA A 62 0.30 -7.14 -5.08
N GLY A 63 0.50 -7.42 -3.78
CA GLY A 63 1.71 -7.00 -3.06
C GLY A 63 3.01 -7.50 -3.70
N VAL A 64 3.01 -8.69 -4.30
CA VAL A 64 4.17 -9.19 -5.07
C VAL A 64 4.28 -8.51 -6.44
N ALA A 65 3.20 -8.53 -7.22
CA ALA A 65 3.21 -8.05 -8.61
C ALA A 65 3.47 -6.54 -8.69
N GLU A 66 2.86 -5.75 -7.82
CA GLU A 66 3.00 -4.30 -7.80
C GLU A 66 4.41 -3.88 -7.39
N GLU A 67 5.01 -4.52 -6.39
CA GLU A 67 6.40 -4.22 -6.03
C GLU A 67 7.37 -4.61 -7.15
N ALA A 68 7.17 -5.76 -7.80
CA ALA A 68 7.97 -6.16 -8.95
C ALA A 68 7.84 -5.16 -10.11
N VAL A 69 6.63 -4.72 -10.44
CA VAL A 69 6.38 -3.77 -11.54
C VAL A 69 6.96 -2.40 -11.21
N TYR A 70 6.62 -1.81 -10.07
CA TYR A 70 6.95 -0.40 -9.81
C TYR A 70 8.38 -0.20 -9.32
N ARG A 71 8.90 -1.10 -8.48
CA ARG A 71 10.22 -0.96 -7.85
C ARG A 71 11.27 -1.78 -8.58
N GLY A 72 10.89 -2.96 -9.09
CA GLY A 72 11.79 -3.83 -9.85
C GLY A 72 12.02 -3.38 -11.29
N VAL A 73 10.96 -2.97 -12.00
CA VAL A 73 11.02 -2.69 -13.46
C VAL A 73 10.89 -1.19 -13.79
N LEU A 74 9.77 -0.57 -13.43
CA LEU A 74 9.44 0.80 -13.83
C LEU A 74 10.47 1.80 -13.33
N LEU A 75 10.92 1.68 -12.08
CA LEU A 75 11.95 2.55 -11.52
C LEU A 75 13.21 2.57 -12.39
N GLN A 76 13.65 1.42 -12.88
CA GLN A 76 14.87 1.33 -13.68
C GLN A 76 14.69 1.89 -15.09
N ILE A 77 13.53 1.65 -15.70
CA ILE A 77 13.19 2.26 -16.99
C ILE A 77 13.20 3.79 -16.85
N LEU A 78 12.56 4.32 -15.80
CA LEU A 78 12.47 5.76 -15.57
C LEU A 78 13.84 6.36 -15.21
N TRP A 79 14.65 5.69 -14.41
CA TRP A 79 15.98 6.18 -14.06
C TRP A 79 16.86 6.26 -15.30
N TYR A 80 16.87 5.21 -16.13
CA TYR A 80 17.60 5.23 -17.40
C TYR A 80 17.11 6.34 -18.34
N SER A 81 15.80 6.55 -18.43
CA SER A 81 15.21 7.51 -19.38
C SER A 81 15.32 8.97 -18.94
N LEU A 82 15.27 9.24 -17.64
CA LEU A 82 15.26 10.60 -17.08
C LEU A 82 16.64 11.07 -16.63
N ASP A 83 17.63 10.19 -16.59
CA ASP A 83 18.97 10.44 -16.03
C ASP A 83 18.93 11.06 -14.62
N SER A 84 17.89 10.71 -13.85
CA SER A 84 17.67 11.26 -12.51
C SER A 84 16.90 10.26 -11.65
N PHE A 85 17.58 9.71 -10.64
CA PHE A 85 16.98 8.78 -9.70
C PHE A 85 15.81 9.41 -8.93
N THR A 86 15.97 10.65 -8.47
CA THR A 86 14.92 11.37 -7.75
C THR A 86 13.68 11.59 -8.61
N ALA A 87 13.86 11.98 -9.88
CA ALA A 87 12.74 12.13 -10.80
C ALA A 87 12.06 10.79 -11.07
N ALA A 88 12.82 9.71 -11.24
CA ALA A 88 12.29 8.37 -11.45
C ALA A 88 11.44 7.86 -10.27
N VAL A 89 11.93 8.05 -9.04
CA VAL A 89 11.17 7.74 -7.82
C VAL A 89 9.89 8.56 -7.73
N ALA A 90 9.97 9.87 -7.97
CA ALA A 90 8.80 10.75 -7.91
C ALA A 90 7.73 10.35 -8.94
N VAL A 91 8.12 10.11 -10.19
CA VAL A 91 7.22 9.71 -11.27
C VAL A 91 6.63 8.32 -10.99
N SER A 92 7.43 7.35 -10.54
CA SER A 92 6.96 6.02 -10.16
C SER A 92 5.93 6.07 -9.02
N ALA A 93 6.19 6.86 -7.97
CA ALA A 93 5.27 7.02 -6.85
C ALA A 93 3.94 7.65 -7.27
N VAL A 94 3.98 8.67 -8.14
CA VAL A 94 2.75 9.28 -8.70
C VAL A 94 2.00 8.28 -9.58
N ALA A 95 2.69 7.55 -10.46
CA ALA A 95 2.08 6.52 -11.30
C ALA A 95 1.40 5.43 -10.47
N PHE A 96 2.01 5.01 -9.36
CA PHE A 96 1.45 4.05 -8.41
C PHE A 96 0.17 4.60 -7.76
N ALA A 97 0.18 5.84 -7.29
CA ALA A 97 -1.00 6.49 -6.72
C ALA A 97 -2.14 6.67 -7.73
N LEU A 98 -1.83 6.97 -9.00
CA LEU A 98 -2.82 7.10 -10.07
C LEU A 98 -3.50 5.77 -10.41
N ALA A 99 -2.79 4.64 -10.32
CA ALA A 99 -3.37 3.31 -10.45
C ALA A 99 -4.43 3.03 -9.37
N HIS A 100 -4.34 3.71 -8.24
CA HIS A 100 -5.23 3.61 -7.08
C HIS A 100 -6.33 4.68 -7.03
N ARG A 101 -6.57 5.42 -8.13
CA ARG A 101 -7.52 6.56 -8.16
C ARG A 101 -8.93 6.24 -7.64
N GLN A 102 -9.38 5.00 -7.77
CA GLN A 102 -10.70 4.54 -7.32
C GLN A 102 -10.84 4.54 -5.79
N GLN A 103 -9.73 4.66 -5.05
CA GLN A 103 -9.73 4.79 -3.59
C GLN A 103 -9.99 6.22 -3.10
N GLY A 104 -10.11 7.20 -4.02
CA GLY A 104 -10.38 8.60 -3.71
C GLY A 104 -9.10 9.43 -3.48
N LEU A 105 -9.22 10.75 -3.64
CA LEU A 105 -8.08 11.68 -3.62
C LEU A 105 -7.27 11.61 -2.32
N GLN A 106 -7.94 11.53 -1.17
CA GLN A 106 -7.25 11.43 0.12
C GLN A 106 -6.42 10.14 0.23
N SER A 107 -6.90 9.03 -0.33
CA SER A 107 -6.13 7.78 -0.37
C SER A 107 -4.94 7.92 -1.31
N MET A 108 -5.12 8.53 -2.48
CA MET A 108 -4.01 8.76 -3.43
C MET A 108 -2.86 9.55 -2.81
N LEU A 109 -3.15 10.62 -2.07
CA LEU A 109 -2.12 11.41 -1.38
C LEU A 109 -1.35 10.57 -0.36
N LEU A 110 -2.04 9.72 0.41
CA LEU A 110 -1.42 8.79 1.35
C LEU A 110 -0.54 7.76 0.63
N ILE A 111 -1.03 7.24 -0.49
CA ILE A 111 -0.35 6.24 -1.31
C ILE A 111 0.94 6.80 -1.92
N VAL A 112 1.00 8.07 -2.29
CA VAL A 112 2.28 8.70 -2.69
C VAL A 112 3.30 8.62 -1.56
N LEU A 113 2.92 8.96 -0.32
CA LEU A 113 3.84 8.91 0.82
C LEU A 113 4.32 7.48 1.11
N ILE A 114 3.39 6.51 1.08
CA ILE A 114 3.71 5.09 1.24
C ILE A 114 4.63 4.63 0.09
N ALA A 115 4.35 5.00 -1.15
CA ALA A 115 5.17 4.62 -2.29
C ALA A 115 6.60 5.16 -2.20
N LEU A 116 6.78 6.42 -1.79
CA LEU A 116 8.09 7.02 -1.54
C LEU A 116 8.85 6.28 -0.43
N GLN A 117 8.17 5.92 0.65
CA GLN A 117 8.75 5.09 1.71
C GLN A 117 9.18 3.72 1.20
N MET A 118 8.37 3.06 0.36
CA MET A 118 8.69 1.74 -0.17
C MET A 118 9.89 1.80 -1.15
N HIS A 119 10.01 2.87 -1.93
CA HIS A 119 11.24 3.12 -2.71
C HIS A 119 12.46 3.30 -1.82
N TRP A 120 12.35 4.03 -0.70
CA TRP A 120 13.42 4.13 0.30
C TRP A 120 13.77 2.77 0.93
N LEU A 121 12.76 1.96 1.26
CA LEU A 121 12.96 0.62 1.83
C LEU A 121 13.81 -0.23 0.89
N VAL A 122 13.40 -0.37 -0.38
CA VAL A 122 14.13 -1.17 -1.38
C VAL A 122 15.54 -0.61 -1.62
N GLN A 123 15.70 0.71 -1.73
CA GLN A 123 17.02 1.31 -1.95
C GLN A 123 17.97 1.13 -0.77
N SER A 124 17.44 1.12 0.46
CA SER A 124 18.24 1.02 1.68
C SER A 124 18.54 -0.42 2.11
N THR A 125 17.81 -1.41 1.58
CA THR A 125 18.02 -2.84 1.85
C THR A 125 18.60 -3.59 0.66
N GLY A 126 18.42 -3.07 -0.56
CA GLY A 126 18.70 -3.81 -1.79
C GLY A 126 17.72 -4.96 -2.06
N SER A 127 16.64 -5.09 -1.27
CA SER A 127 15.74 -6.25 -1.29
C SER A 127 14.30 -5.86 -1.58
N LEU A 128 13.73 -6.46 -2.64
CA LEU A 128 12.30 -6.36 -2.95
C LEU A 128 11.44 -7.20 -1.98
N LEU A 129 11.98 -8.26 -1.38
CA LEU A 129 11.22 -9.17 -0.52
C LEU A 129 10.65 -8.45 0.71
N GLY A 130 11.44 -7.56 1.31
CA GLY A 130 10.98 -6.73 2.44
C GLY A 130 9.82 -5.81 2.07
N ALA A 131 9.85 -5.23 0.85
CA ALA A 131 8.76 -4.42 0.32
C ALA A 131 7.51 -5.26 0.00
N MET A 132 7.66 -6.40 -0.68
CA MET A 132 6.54 -7.31 -0.98
C MET A 132 5.82 -7.78 0.29
N ALA A 133 6.57 -8.17 1.31
CA ALA A 133 6.01 -8.58 2.60
C ALA A 133 5.30 -7.40 3.30
N THR A 134 5.94 -6.23 3.34
CA THR A 134 5.37 -5.02 3.96
C THR A 134 4.06 -4.60 3.28
N HIS A 135 4.03 -4.58 1.94
CA HIS A 135 2.85 -4.23 1.15
C HIS A 135 1.72 -5.25 1.37
N THR A 136 2.01 -6.55 1.26
CA THR A 136 1.03 -7.61 1.48
C THR A 136 0.41 -7.51 2.87
N LEU A 137 1.22 -7.32 3.92
CA LEU A 137 0.75 -7.18 5.29
C LEU A 137 -0.09 -5.92 5.48
N TYR A 138 0.33 -4.79 4.89
CA TYR A 138 -0.45 -3.56 4.89
C TYR A 138 -1.84 -3.78 4.30
N ASP A 139 -1.93 -4.40 3.12
CA ASP A 139 -3.20 -4.66 2.43
C ASP A 139 -4.13 -5.58 3.22
N ILE A 140 -3.57 -6.62 3.84
CA ILE A 140 -4.30 -7.52 4.73
C ILE A 140 -4.87 -6.76 5.91
N VAL A 141 -4.08 -5.95 6.61
CA VAL A 141 -4.57 -5.16 7.73
C VAL A 141 -5.62 -4.13 7.27
N ALA A 142 -5.36 -3.45 6.16
CA ALA A 142 -6.26 -2.46 5.59
C ALA A 142 -7.62 -3.05 5.22
N MET A 143 -7.66 -4.24 4.60
CA MET A 143 -8.94 -4.87 4.24
C MET A 143 -9.78 -5.26 5.46
N PHE A 144 -9.17 -5.77 6.54
CA PHE A 144 -9.88 -6.08 7.78
C PHE A 144 -10.35 -4.81 8.49
N TRP A 145 -9.52 -3.76 8.48
CA TRP A 145 -9.86 -2.46 9.02
C TRP A 145 -11.07 -1.84 8.30
N ILE A 146 -11.04 -1.82 6.96
CA ILE A 146 -12.14 -1.34 6.12
C ILE A 146 -13.41 -2.15 6.37
N ALA A 147 -13.32 -3.49 6.43
CA ALA A 147 -14.49 -4.34 6.72
C ALA A 147 -15.11 -4.04 8.10
N ARG A 148 -14.28 -3.79 9.12
CA ARG A 148 -14.75 -3.38 10.45
C ARG A 148 -15.45 -2.04 10.41
N GLN A 149 -14.91 -1.06 9.68
CA GLN A 149 -15.53 0.25 9.55
C GLN A 149 -16.85 0.18 8.76
N ALA A 150 -16.90 -0.57 7.67
CA ALA A 150 -18.12 -0.78 6.88
C ALA A 150 -19.26 -1.36 7.72
N LYS A 151 -18.98 -2.37 8.57
CA LYS A 151 -19.95 -2.93 9.52
C LYS A 151 -20.45 -1.88 10.53
N ARG A 152 -19.53 -1.07 11.09
CA ARG A 152 -19.88 0.00 12.03
C ARG A 152 -20.75 1.07 11.38
N ASP A 153 -20.37 1.51 10.19
CA ASP A 153 -21.10 2.55 9.45
C ASP A 153 -22.47 2.04 8.99
N ALA A 154 -22.64 0.75 8.70
CA ALA A 154 -23.95 0.16 8.37
C ALA A 154 -24.90 0.10 9.59
N SER A 155 -24.36 -0.09 10.80
CA SER A 155 -25.14 -0.13 12.04
C SER A 155 -25.63 1.22 12.56
N ARG A 156 -25.21 2.34 11.95
CA ARG A 156 -25.62 3.70 12.31
C ARG A 156 -26.59 4.25 11.27
N PRO A 157 -27.92 4.11 11.46
CA PRO A 157 -28.89 4.75 10.60
C PRO A 157 -28.85 6.26 10.90
N ASN A 158 -28.52 7.07 9.90
CA ASN A 158 -28.46 8.54 9.91
C ASN A 158 -27.16 9.14 10.49
N SER A 159 -26.19 9.38 9.61
CA SER A 159 -25.28 10.54 9.68
C SER A 159 -25.36 11.25 8.35
#